data_AF-A0A835PD69-F1
#
_entry.id   AF-A0A835PD69-F1
#
_cell.length_a   1.000
_cell.length_b   1.000
_cell.length_c   1.000
_cell.angle_alpha   90.00
_cell.angle_beta   90.00
_cell.angle_gamma   90.00
#
_symmetry.space_group_name_H-M   'P 1'
#
loop_
_entity.id
_entity.type
_entity.pdbx_description
1 polymer ?
#
loop_
_entity_poly.entity_id
_entity_poly.type
_entity_poly.pdbx_seq_one_letter_code
_entity_poly.pdbx_strand_id
1 'polypeptide(L)' 'MASFADGGGNKVIIEGEPRGLNPGLVVLLVVVALLLVFFVGNYALYRYAQKTLPPKKKKPISKKKMKREKLKQGISAPGE' A
#
# COMPACT_ATOMS: atom_id res chain seq x y z
N MET A 1 -3.14 24.40 -63.78
CA MET A 1 -4.14 25.35 -63.23
C MET A 1 -4.62 24.76 -61.91
N ALA A 2 -4.46 25.52 -60.83
CA ALA A 2 -4.65 25.13 -59.41
C ALA A 2 -6.00 24.41 -59.16
N SER A 3 -6.02 23.26 -58.46
CA SER A 3 -6.08 23.08 -57.00
C SER A 3 -7.24 23.79 -56.34
N PHE A 4 -8.22 23.05 -55.79
CA PHE A 4 -8.88 23.35 -54.52
C PHE A 4 -9.42 22.04 -53.92
N ALA A 5 -8.73 21.56 -52.88
CA ALA A 5 -9.23 20.54 -51.97
C ALA A 5 -10.31 21.20 -51.10
N ASP A 6 -11.56 20.82 -51.30
CA ASP A 6 -12.64 21.15 -50.37
C ASP A 6 -12.93 19.93 -49.50
N GLY A 7 -13.12 20.16 -48.20
CA GLY A 7 -13.23 19.12 -47.18
C GLY A 7 -12.33 19.34 -45.97
N GLY A 8 -11.96 20.59 -45.68
CA GLY A 8 -11.48 21.00 -44.37
C GLY A 8 -12.59 20.86 -43.34
N GLY A 9 -12.77 19.65 -42.81
CA GLY A 9 -13.64 19.37 -41.68
C GLY A 9 -13.12 20.06 -40.42
N ASN A 10 -13.48 21.34 -40.27
CA ASN A 10 -13.28 22.08 -39.03
C ASN A 10 -14.03 21.34 -37.93
N LYS A 11 -13.29 20.62 -37.09
CA LYS A 11 -13.81 20.11 -35.83
C LYS A 11 -14.05 21.33 -34.95
N VAL A 12 -15.27 21.87 -35.01
CA VAL A 12 -15.77 22.86 -34.06
C VAL A 12 -15.61 22.22 -32.69
N ILE A 13 -14.57 22.60 -31.97
CA ILE A 13 -14.45 22.31 -30.55
C ILE A 13 -15.50 23.19 -29.91
N ILE A 14 -16.70 22.64 -29.75
CA ILE A 14 -17.71 23.22 -28.89
C ILE A 14 -17.07 23.19 -27.50
N GLU A 15 -16.65 24.35 -27.02
CA GLU A 15 -16.30 24.55 -25.61
C GLU A 15 -17.57 24.27 -24.82
N GLY A 16 -17.75 23.00 -24.45
CA GLY A 16 -18.84 22.57 -23.60
C GLY A 16 -18.73 23.32 -22.29
N GLU A 17 -19.85 23.87 -21.82
CA GLU A 17 -19.99 24.41 -20.47
C GLU A 17 -19.20 23.56 -19.47
N PRO A 18 -18.51 24.17 -18.49
CA PRO A 18 -17.90 23.41 -17.41
C PRO A 18 -19.02 22.83 -16.54
N ARG A 19 -19.58 21.70 -16.98
CA ARG A 19 -20.38 20.81 -16.14
C ARG A 19 -19.46 20.34 -15.05
N GLY A 20 -19.61 20.92 -13.86
CA GLY A 20 -18.87 20.53 -12.67
C GLY A 20 -18.99 19.03 -12.39
N LEU A 21 -18.05 18.50 -11.61
CA LEU A 21 -18.06 17.09 -11.22
C LEU A 21 -19.37 16.73 -10.50
N ASN A 22 -19.93 15.57 -10.83
CA ASN A 22 -21.14 15.06 -10.20
C ASN A 22 -20.94 14.98 -8.68
N PRO A 23 -21.86 15.49 -7.84
CA PRO A 23 -21.69 15.51 -6.39
C PRO A 23 -21.52 14.09 -5.82
N GLY A 24 -22.24 13.09 -6.35
CA GLY A 24 -22.07 11.69 -5.96
C GLY A 24 -20.67 11.15 -6.28
N LEU A 25 -20.07 11.58 -7.40
CA LEU A 25 -18.71 11.20 -7.78
C LEU A 25 -17.68 11.86 -6.87
N VAL A 26 -17.87 13.14 -6.53
CA VAL A 26 -17.01 13.83 -5.56
C VAL A 26 -17.04 13.13 -4.21
N VAL A 27 -18.24 12.80 -3.71
CA VAL A 27 -18.40 12.09 -2.44
C VAL A 27 -17.73 10.71 -2.49
N LEU A 28 -17.91 9.96 -3.58
CA LEU A 28 -17.27 8.66 -3.74
C LEU A 28 -15.74 8.77 -3.66
N LEU A 29 -15.15 9.73 -4.37
CA LEU A 29 -13.70 9.97 -4.33
C LEU A 29 -13.23 10.36 -2.93
N VAL A 30 -13.95 11.25 -2.25
CA VAL A 30 -13.59 11.67 -0.89
C VAL A 30 -13.62 10.50 0.09
N VAL A 31 -14.67 9.69 0.07
CA VAL A 31 -14.81 8.53 0.97
C VAL A 31 -13.70 7.50 0.70
N VAL A 32 -13.45 7.17 -0.56
CA VAL A 32 -12.40 6.22 -0.94
C VAL A 32 -11.03 6.75 -0.53
N ALA A 33 -10.73 8.02 -0.80
CA ALA A 33 -9.46 8.63 -0.41
C ALA A 33 -9.27 8.64 1.11
N LEU A 34 -10.32 9.00 1.86
CA LEU A 34 -10.28 9.01 3.33
C LEU A 34 -10.00 7.61 3.90
N LEU A 35 -10.67 6.58 3.38
CA LEU A 35 -10.44 5.19 3.78
C LEU A 35 -9.02 4.74 3.44
N LEU A 36 -8.51 5.06 2.25
CA LEU A 36 -7.14 4.73 1.85
C LEU A 36 -6.11 5.38 2.77
N VAL A 37 -6.25 6.69 3.05
CA VAL A 37 -5.36 7.41 3.97
C VAL A 37 -5.43 6.80 5.38
N PHE A 38 -6.63 6.47 5.87
CA PHE A 38 -6.81 5.86 7.17
C PHE A 38 -6.12 4.49 7.26
N PHE A 39 -6.33 3.61 6.26
CA PHE A 39 -5.71 2.28 6.26
C PHE A 39 -4.19 2.34 6.07
N VAL A 40 -3.70 3.16 5.15
CA VAL A 40 -2.26 3.30 4.90
C VAL A 40 -1.58 3.93 6.11
N GLY A 41 -2.13 5.02 6.67
CA GLY A 41 -1.59 5.67 7.85
C GLY A 41 -1.55 4.74 9.07
N ASN A 42 -2.63 3.99 9.30
CA ASN A 42 -2.69 3.04 10.41
C ASN A 42 -1.73 1.85 10.19
N TYR A 43 -1.64 1.33 8.97
CA TYR A 43 -0.71 0.25 8.65
C TYR A 43 0.75 0.69 8.79
N ALA A 44 1.07 1.90 8.31
CA ALA A 44 2.41 2.47 8.45
C ALA A 44 2.77 2.67 9.93
N LEU A 45 1.84 3.20 10.73
CA LEU A 45 2.03 3.38 12.17
C LEU A 45 2.19 2.03 12.88
N TYR A 46 1.39 1.03 12.53
CA TYR A 46 1.52 -0.33 13.05
C TYR A 46 2.88 -0.95 12.72
N ARG A 47 3.33 -0.81 11.46
CA ARG A 47 4.64 -1.32 11.04
C ARG A 47 5.79 -0.57 11.70
N TYR A 48 5.64 0.74 11.90
CA TYR A 48 6.61 1.55 12.64
C TYR A 48 6.69 1.12 14.10
N ALA A 49 5.54 0.99 14.77
CA ALA A 49 5.46 0.48 16.12
C ALA A 49 6.07 -0.91 16.24
N GLN A 50 5.84 -1.83 15.30
CA GLN A 50 6.47 -3.15 15.32
C GLN A 50 8.00 -3.13 15.19
N LYS A 51 8.57 -2.12 14.51
CA LYS A 51 10.02 -1.95 14.39
C LYS A 51 10.63 -1.39 15.67
N THR A 52 9.92 -0.52 16.38
CA THR A 52 10.38 0.10 17.64
C THR A 52 9.99 -0.72 18.87
N LEU A 53 8.99 -1.59 18.75
CA LEU A 53 8.60 -2.54 19.76
C LEU A 53 9.75 -3.53 19.95
N PRO A 54 10.28 -3.69 21.17
CA PRO A 54 11.29 -4.70 21.44
C PRO A 54 10.75 -6.06 21.01
N PRO A 55 11.59 -6.91 20.36
CA PRO A 55 11.16 -8.21 19.88
C PRO A 55 10.45 -8.92 21.02
N LYS A 56 9.17 -9.29 20.81
CA LYS A 56 8.36 -9.97 21.83
C LYS A 56 9.23 -11.05 22.44
N LYS A 57 9.69 -10.83 23.68
CA LYS A 57 10.57 -11.77 24.35
C LYS A 57 9.80 -13.08 24.40
N LYS A 58 10.17 -14.04 23.54
CA LYS A 58 9.65 -15.40 23.65
C LYS A 58 9.86 -15.77 25.11
N LYS A 59 8.80 -16.23 25.79
CA LYS A 59 8.87 -16.62 27.21
C LYS A 59 10.20 -17.34 27.42
N PRO A 60 11.08 -16.86 28.33
CA PRO A 60 12.43 -17.39 28.42
C PRO A 60 12.32 -18.90 28.57
N ILE A 61 12.76 -19.59 27.52
CA ILE A 61 12.71 -21.03 27.48
C ILE A 61 13.80 -21.45 28.46
N SER A 62 13.43 -22.18 29.52
CA SER A 62 14.40 -22.70 30.49
C SER A 62 15.58 -23.31 29.74
N LYS A 63 16.80 -23.05 30.20
CA LYS A 63 18.04 -23.54 29.57
C LYS A 63 17.98 -25.05 29.30
N LYS A 64 17.28 -25.82 30.14
CA LYS A 64 17.01 -27.26 29.96
C LYS A 64 16.18 -27.55 28.70
N LYS A 65 15.13 -26.77 28.42
CA LYS A 65 14.29 -26.92 27.24
C LYS A 65 15.01 -26.44 25.97
N MET A 66 15.82 -25.38 26.03
CA MET A 66 16.67 -24.98 24.90
C MET A 66 17.71 -26.06 24.54
N LYS A 67 18.39 -26.65 25.53
CA LYS A 67 19.35 -27.74 25.29
C LYS A 67 18.66 -28.97 24.70
N ARG A 68 17.47 -29.33 25.20
CA ARG A 68 16.68 -30.46 24.69
C ARG A 68 16.23 -30.26 23.23
N GLU A 69 15.79 -29.06 22.86
CA GLU A 69 15.43 -28.73 21.48
C GLU A 69 16.66 -28.73 20.56
N LYS A 70 17.78 -28.14 20.99
CA LYS A 70 19.05 -28.14 20.23
C LYS A 70 19.59 -29.55 19.98
N LEU A 71 19.53 -30.43 20.98
CA LEU A 71 19.93 -31.84 20.87
C LEU A 71 19.00 -32.63 19.93
N LYS A 72 17.70 -32.34 19.93
CA LYS A 72 16.74 -32.94 18.98
C LYS A 72 16.96 -32.47 17.54
N GLN A 73 17.41 -31.24 17.36
CA GLN A 73 17.73 -30.66 16.06
C GLN A 73 19.10 -31.10 15.51
N GLY A 74 19.85 -31.93 16.26
CA GLY A 74 21.15 -32.44 15.82
C GLY A 74 22.24 -31.37 15.70
N ILE A 75 22.01 -30.19 16.28
CA ILE A 75 22.97 -29.08 16.23
C ILE A 75 24.09 -29.44 17.21
N SER A 76 25.30 -29.72 16.69
CA SER A 76 26.45 -30.01 17.55
C SER A 76 26.70 -28.83 18.48
N ALA A 77 27.15 -29.14 19.69
CA ALA A 77 27.42 -28.10 20.67
C ALA A 77 28.45 -27.11 20.09
N PRO A 78 28.28 -25.80 20.27
CA PRO A 78 29.30 -24.83 19.87
C PRO A 78 30.50 -25.05 20.79
N GLY A 79 31.49 -25.84 20.34
CA GLY A 79 32.61 -26.29 21.13
C GLY A 79 33.13 -27.69 20.78
N GLU A 80 33.07 -28.07 19.50
CA GLU A 80 34.17 -28.82 18.88
C GLU A 80 35.13 -27.81 18.23
#